data_AF-A0AAN7VWW2-F1
#
_entry.id   AF-A0AAN7VWW2-F1
#
_cell.length_a   1.000
_cell.length_b   1.000
_cell.length_c   1.000
_cell.angle_alpha   90.00
_cell.angle_beta   90.00
_cell.angle_gamma   90.00
#
_symmetry.space_group_name_H-M   'P 1'
#
loop_
_entity.id
_entity.type
_entity.pdbx_description
1 polymer ?
#
loop_
_entity_poly.entity_id
_entity_poly.type
_entity_poly.pdbx_seq_one_letter_code
_entity_poly.pdbx_strand_id
1 'polypeptide(L)'
;MAPTTRRNSALAKKIATLKLTLAPLVPLPSGPPHPAFPKTLMAFHLLTEAELDSIAHYYHQSTPGPWSDHYPASMNWDKDFLAKPTATITAATGHTRRLSQQEKEFLTDLLKTVDELQHPVLPSQPESDSSSSRNPYAGLSEKDRIRIKRRKVGKFIGLVGMDTPVDEIAGRIQASLDRAIERSREELRRNEEVMLRRRKMA
;
A
#
# COMPACT_ATOMS: atom_id res chain seq x y z
N MET A 1 27.47 -13.98 30.11
CA MET A 1 28.22 -13.00 29.28
C MET A 1 28.04 -13.40 27.82
N ALA A 2 27.54 -12.52 26.95
CA ALA A 2 27.22 -12.89 25.57
C ALA A 2 28.51 -13.16 24.74
N PRO A 3 28.58 -14.21 23.90
CA PRO A 3 29.81 -14.61 23.23
C PRO A 3 30.09 -13.75 21.99
N THR A 4 31.34 -13.26 21.87
CA THR A 4 32.10 -13.01 20.62
C THR A 4 31.36 -12.47 19.37
N THR A 5 30.89 -11.23 19.41
CA THR A 5 30.67 -10.43 18.17
C THR A 5 31.89 -9.59 17.75
N ARG A 6 33.00 -9.65 18.51
CA ARG A 6 34.20 -8.80 18.34
C ARG A 6 34.90 -8.85 16.97
N ARG A 7 34.55 -9.79 16.07
CA ARG A 7 35.30 -10.02 14.81
C ARG A 7 34.50 -9.86 13.53
N ASN A 8 33.23 -9.43 13.56
CA ASN A 8 32.46 -9.25 12.34
C ASN A 8 32.52 -7.80 11.84
N SER A 9 33.43 -7.52 10.90
CA SER A 9 33.62 -6.19 10.32
C SER A 9 32.38 -5.69 9.56
N ALA A 10 31.61 -6.58 8.93
CA ALA A 10 30.36 -6.23 8.26
C ALA A 10 29.28 -5.80 9.25
N LEU A 11 29.12 -6.52 10.36
CA LEU A 11 28.22 -6.15 11.44
C LEU A 11 28.63 -4.81 12.08
N ALA A 12 29.93 -4.62 12.33
CA ALA A 12 30.44 -3.36 12.87
C ALA A 12 30.16 -2.17 11.95
N LYS A 13 30.40 -2.31 10.63
CA LYS A 13 30.04 -1.29 9.63
C LYS A 13 28.54 -1.01 9.61
N LYS A 14 27.70 -2.04 9.71
CA LYS A 14 26.25 -1.88 9.76
C LYS A 14 25.80 -1.15 11.03
N ILE A 15 26.35 -1.50 12.19
CA ILE A 15 26.08 -0.81 13.46
C ILE A 15 26.52 0.66 13.39
N ALA A 16 27.69 0.94 12.81
CA ALA A 16 28.16 2.30 12.60
C ALA A 16 27.18 3.10 11.72
N THR A 17 26.67 2.49 10.64
CA THR A 17 25.63 3.09 9.79
C THR A 17 24.35 3.35 10.59
N LEU A 18 23.88 2.39 11.38
CA LEU A 18 22.66 2.52 12.19
C LEU A 18 22.77 3.61 13.28
N LYS A 19 24.00 3.94 13.72
CA LYS A 19 24.28 5.01 14.68
C LYS A 19 24.30 6.40 14.07
N LEU A 20 24.27 6.55 12.74
CA LEU A 20 24.24 7.87 12.11
C LEU A 20 23.02 8.66 12.59
N THR A 21 23.26 9.90 13.00
CA THR A 21 22.24 10.84 13.48
C THR A 21 21.50 11.49 12.33
N LEU A 22 20.20 11.66 12.47
CA LEU A 22 19.35 12.34 11.51
C LEU A 22 18.98 13.73 12.02
N ALA A 23 19.05 14.73 11.15
CA ALA A 23 18.59 16.08 11.47
C ALA A 23 17.05 16.12 11.47
N PRO A 24 16.42 16.74 12.49
CA PRO A 24 14.97 16.83 12.54
C PRO A 24 14.42 17.78 11.46
N LEU A 25 13.34 17.35 10.79
CA LEU A 25 12.55 18.24 9.95
C LEU A 25 11.62 19.09 10.83
N VAL A 26 11.43 20.36 10.46
CA VAL A 26 10.56 21.30 11.17
C VAL A 26 9.26 21.44 10.38
N PRO A 27 8.07 21.43 11.03
CA PRO A 27 6.82 21.65 10.34
C PRO A 27 6.65 23.12 9.92
N LEU A 28 5.84 23.35 8.88
CA LEU A 28 5.47 24.68 8.42
C LEU A 28 4.09 25.08 8.98
N PRO A 29 3.86 26.38 9.26
CA PRO A 29 4.79 27.50 9.10
C PRO A 29 5.84 27.60 10.23
N SER A 30 5.57 27.01 11.40
CA SER A 30 6.50 26.92 12.53
C SER A 30 6.01 25.87 13.52
N GLY A 31 6.92 25.25 14.28
CA GLY A 31 6.61 24.31 15.35
C GLY A 31 7.79 23.43 15.74
N PRO A 32 7.70 22.65 16.82
CA PRO A 32 8.73 21.67 17.14
C PRO A 32 8.73 20.52 16.11
N PRO A 33 9.85 19.81 15.93
CA PRO A 33 9.84 18.55 15.19
C PRO A 33 8.85 17.54 15.79
N HIS A 34 8.30 16.65 14.94
CA HIS A 34 7.40 15.60 15.41
C HIS A 34 8.03 14.80 16.58
N PRO A 35 7.29 14.45 17.65
CA PRO A 35 7.86 13.79 18.84
C PRO A 35 8.52 12.44 18.54
N ALA A 36 7.97 11.68 17.59
CA ALA A 36 8.55 10.41 17.13
C ALA A 36 9.54 10.58 15.95
N PHE A 37 9.98 11.80 15.63
CA PHE A 37 10.96 11.98 14.55
C PHE A 37 12.25 11.22 14.89
N PRO A 38 12.75 10.36 13.99
CA PRO A 38 13.86 9.48 14.30
C PRO A 38 15.16 10.28 14.46
N LYS A 39 15.83 10.09 15.60
CA LYS A 39 17.12 10.75 15.89
C LYS A 39 18.31 10.05 15.22
N THR A 40 18.15 8.78 14.86
CA THR A 40 19.19 7.96 14.21
C THR A 40 18.59 7.06 13.13
N LEU A 41 19.43 6.53 12.24
CA LEU A 41 19.00 5.53 11.25
C LEU A 41 18.44 4.25 11.92
N MET A 42 18.96 3.86 13.08
CA MET A 42 18.38 2.76 13.87
C MET A 42 16.94 3.08 14.27
N ALA A 43 16.72 4.24 14.89
CA ALA A 43 15.39 4.66 15.34
C ALA A 43 14.41 4.72 14.16
N PHE A 44 14.85 5.23 13.00
CA PHE A 44 14.06 5.25 11.77
C PHE A 44 13.61 3.85 11.33
N HIS A 45 14.50 2.85 11.36
CA HIS A 45 14.16 1.47 11.00
C HIS A 45 13.22 0.78 11.98
N LEU A 46 13.12 1.30 13.21
CA LEU A 46 12.24 0.77 14.26
C LEU A 46 10.86 1.45 14.28
N LEU A 47 10.63 2.51 13.49
CA LEU A 47 9.33 3.17 13.43
C LEU A 47 8.22 2.17 13.09
N THR A 48 7.20 2.19 13.94
CA THR A 48 5.94 1.47 13.80
C THR A 48 5.09 2.07 12.70
N GLU A 49 4.09 1.33 12.26
CA GLU A 49 3.14 1.85 11.28
C GLU A 49 2.41 3.12 11.76
N ALA A 50 1.97 3.13 13.01
CA ALA A 50 1.25 4.26 13.59
C ALA A 50 2.14 5.51 13.68
N GLU A 51 3.43 5.35 14.01
CA GLU A 51 4.37 6.47 14.02
C GLU A 51 4.63 7.01 12.61
N LEU A 52 4.72 6.13 11.61
CA LEU A 52 4.86 6.54 10.21
C LEU A 52 3.62 7.32 9.72
N ASP A 53 2.41 6.85 10.05
CA ASP A 53 1.16 7.55 9.74
C ASP A 53 1.06 8.90 10.46
N SER A 54 1.48 8.96 11.73
CA SER A 54 1.51 10.21 12.53
C SER A 54 2.49 11.23 11.94
N ILE A 55 3.68 10.79 11.52
CA ILE A 55 4.67 11.64 10.84
C ILE A 55 4.10 12.19 9.54
N ALA A 56 3.49 11.34 8.70
CA ALA A 56 2.91 11.78 7.43
C ALA A 56 1.78 12.80 7.62
N HIS A 57 0.96 12.66 8.67
CA HIS A 57 -0.07 13.62 9.00
C HIS A 57 0.51 14.95 9.49
N TYR A 58 1.50 14.91 10.39
CA TYR A 58 2.11 16.10 10.99
C TYR A 58 2.77 17.04 9.97
N TYR A 59 3.35 16.49 8.89
CA TYR A 59 3.96 17.27 7.82
C TYR A 59 3.03 17.51 6.62
N HIS A 60 1.71 17.47 6.83
CA HIS A 60 0.70 17.73 5.78
C HIS A 60 0.82 16.82 4.55
N GLN A 61 1.36 15.61 4.71
CA GLN A 61 1.59 14.70 3.59
C GLN A 61 0.45 13.70 3.40
N SER A 62 -0.28 13.34 4.47
CA SER A 62 -1.45 12.44 4.41
C SER A 62 -2.80 13.16 4.28
N THR A 63 -2.85 14.43 4.68
CA THR A 63 -4.01 15.30 4.52
C THR A 63 -3.48 16.60 3.93
N PRO A 64 -3.42 16.69 2.59
CA PRO A 64 -2.83 17.85 1.95
C PRO A 64 -3.53 19.15 2.36
N GLY A 65 -2.73 20.20 2.55
CA GLY A 65 -3.16 21.52 2.94
C GLY A 65 -2.25 22.60 2.34
N PRO A 66 -2.35 23.86 2.79
CA PRO A 66 -1.64 24.98 2.18
C PRO A 66 -0.11 24.82 2.15
N TRP A 67 0.44 24.06 3.11
CA TRP A 67 1.88 23.88 3.29
C TRP A 67 2.45 22.62 2.64
N SER A 68 1.60 21.74 2.08
CA SER A 68 2.04 20.43 1.57
C SER A 68 3.12 20.56 0.49
N ASP A 69 2.96 21.51 -0.42
CA ASP A 69 3.86 21.77 -1.54
C ASP A 69 5.08 22.64 -1.16
N HIS A 70 5.13 23.11 0.09
CA HIS A 70 6.25 23.92 0.59
C HIS A 70 7.35 23.08 1.24
N TYR A 71 7.13 21.77 1.41
CA TYR A 71 8.18 20.84 1.84
C TYR A 71 9.08 20.42 0.67
N PRO A 72 10.36 20.06 0.92
CA PRO A 72 11.32 19.73 -0.15
C PRO A 72 10.93 18.54 -1.04
N ALA A 73 10.04 17.66 -0.56
CA ALA A 73 9.59 16.50 -1.30
C ALA A 73 8.13 16.17 -0.95
N SER A 74 7.38 15.65 -1.92
CA SER A 74 6.04 15.09 -1.69
C SER A 74 6.12 13.60 -1.32
N MET A 75 5.41 13.18 -0.29
CA MET A 75 5.35 11.78 0.13
C MET A 75 4.29 10.97 -0.64
N ASN A 76 3.33 11.65 -1.28
CA ASN A 76 2.12 11.08 -1.91
C ASN A 76 1.45 10.01 -1.02
N TRP A 77 1.10 10.41 0.21
CA TRP A 77 0.56 9.51 1.22
C TRP A 77 -0.95 9.38 1.06
N ASP A 78 -1.38 8.31 0.39
CA ASP A 78 -2.80 7.99 0.29
C ASP A 78 -3.20 7.12 1.50
N LYS A 79 -3.90 7.74 2.46
CA LYS A 79 -4.27 7.11 3.74
C LYS A 79 -5.19 5.91 3.55
N ASP A 80 -6.16 6.01 2.65
CA ASP A 80 -7.15 4.95 2.43
C ASP A 80 -6.53 3.77 1.69
N PHE A 81 -5.63 4.10 0.74
CA PHE A 81 -4.86 3.12 0.00
C PHE A 81 -3.85 2.38 0.88
N LEU A 82 -3.19 3.08 1.82
CA LEU A 82 -2.20 2.53 2.75
C LEU A 82 -2.79 2.03 4.08
N ALA A 83 -4.11 2.01 4.23
CA ALA A 83 -4.75 1.54 5.44
C ALA A 83 -4.48 0.04 5.66
N LYS A 84 -4.55 -0.38 6.93
CA LYS A 84 -4.67 -1.80 7.24
C LYS A 84 -5.88 -2.34 6.48
N PRO A 85 -5.80 -3.52 5.84
CA PRO A 85 -7.01 -4.21 5.42
C PRO A 85 -7.81 -4.39 6.70
N THR A 86 -8.85 -3.58 6.85
CA THR A 86 -9.82 -3.77 7.90
C THR A 86 -10.37 -5.13 7.55
N ALA A 87 -10.08 -6.13 8.38
CA ALA A 87 -10.90 -7.32 8.39
C ALA A 87 -12.29 -6.79 8.66
N THR A 88 -13.06 -6.55 7.60
CA THR A 88 -14.48 -6.33 7.71
C THR A 88 -14.91 -7.57 8.48
N ILE A 89 -15.30 -7.37 9.74
CA ILE A 89 -16.03 -8.37 10.49
C ILE A 89 -17.41 -8.39 9.82
N THR A 90 -17.48 -8.88 8.58
CA THR A 90 -18.55 -9.80 8.25
C THR A 90 -18.27 -11.01 9.11
N ALA A 91 -19.11 -11.21 10.12
CA ALA A 91 -19.17 -12.44 10.86
C ALA A 91 -19.20 -13.62 9.88
N ALA A 92 -18.05 -14.24 9.69
CA ALA A 92 -17.89 -15.53 9.05
C ALA A 92 -16.69 -16.18 9.75
N THR A 93 -17.00 -16.74 10.91
CA THR A 93 -16.17 -17.66 11.67
C THR A 93 -15.60 -18.71 10.72
N GLY A 94 -14.29 -18.67 10.48
CA GLY A 94 -13.61 -19.59 9.58
C GLY A 94 -12.30 -20.06 10.20
N HIS A 95 -12.39 -21.03 11.11
CA HIS A 95 -11.24 -21.76 11.64
C HIS A 95 -10.39 -22.33 10.50
N THR A 96 -9.06 -22.13 10.55
CA THR A 96 -8.13 -22.94 9.75
C THR A 96 -8.10 -24.36 10.31
N ARG A 97 -9.04 -25.19 9.86
CA ARG A 97 -9.08 -26.63 10.11
C ARG A 97 -7.95 -27.29 9.33
N ARG A 98 -7.12 -28.09 10.01
CA ARG A 98 -6.12 -28.93 9.35
C ARG A 98 -6.88 -30.03 8.59
N LEU A 99 -6.76 -30.03 7.25
CA LEU A 99 -7.46 -30.97 6.37
C LEU A 99 -7.07 -32.43 6.70
N SER A 100 -8.07 -33.30 6.80
CA SER A 100 -7.89 -34.74 6.89
C SER A 100 -7.26 -35.30 5.62
N GLN A 101 -6.73 -36.53 5.69
CA GLN A 101 -6.05 -37.15 4.56
C GLN A 101 -6.99 -37.34 3.35
N GLN A 102 -8.25 -37.69 3.61
CA GLN A 102 -9.30 -37.83 2.60
C GLN A 102 -9.65 -36.51 1.89
N GLU A 103 -9.60 -35.37 2.60
CA GLU A 103 -9.82 -34.04 2.02
C GLU A 103 -8.64 -33.57 1.14
N LYS A 104 -7.41 -34.04 1.44
CA LYS A 104 -6.24 -33.75 0.59
C LYS A 104 -6.26 -34.55 -0.70
N GLU A 105 -6.66 -35.82 -0.64
CA GLU A 105 -6.80 -36.70 -1.80
C GLU A 105 -7.87 -36.17 -2.76
N PHE A 106 -9.00 -35.71 -2.22
CA PHE A 106 -10.06 -35.06 -3.00
C PHE A 106 -9.58 -33.78 -3.71
N LEU A 107 -8.81 -32.91 -3.02
CA LEU A 107 -8.27 -31.69 -3.64
C LEU A 107 -7.24 -31.99 -4.74
N THR A 108 -6.44 -33.04 -4.59
CA THR A 108 -5.49 -33.46 -5.64
C THR A 108 -6.19 -34.04 -6.87
N ASP A 109 -7.30 -34.74 -6.69
CA ASP A 109 -8.10 -35.29 -7.78
C ASP A 109 -8.84 -34.17 -8.54
N LEU A 110 -9.28 -33.15 -7.81
CA LEU A 110 -9.88 -31.93 -8.36
C LEU A 110 -8.87 -31.09 -9.17
N LEU A 111 -7.62 -30.96 -8.71
CA LEU A 111 -6.57 -30.23 -9.44
C LEU A 111 -6.14 -30.98 -10.72
N LYS A 112 -6.18 -32.31 -10.72
CA LYS A 112 -5.91 -33.13 -11.92
C LYS A 112 -6.99 -33.02 -12.98
N THR A 113 -8.27 -33.02 -12.57
CA THR A 113 -9.40 -32.87 -13.50
C THR A 113 -9.44 -31.48 -14.16
N VAL A 114 -8.94 -30.45 -13.48
CA VAL A 114 -8.80 -29.10 -14.04
C VAL A 114 -7.60 -28.99 -15.01
N ASP A 115 -6.52 -29.74 -14.76
CA ASP A 115 -5.34 -29.82 -15.63
C ASP A 115 -5.63 -30.54 -16.96
N GLU A 116 -6.49 -31.57 -16.94
CA GLU A 116 -6.96 -32.26 -18.16
C GLU A 116 -7.87 -31.40 -19.06
N LEU A 117 -8.43 -30.30 -18.53
CA LEU A 117 -9.30 -29.38 -19.28
C LEU A 117 -8.55 -28.20 -19.94
N GLN A 118 -7.22 -28.11 -19.78
CA GLN A 118 -6.35 -27.14 -20.47
C GLN A 118 -5.54 -27.86 -21.58
N HIS A 119 -6.07 -28.13 -22.78
CA HIS A 119 -6.06 -27.26 -23.99
C HIS A 119 -6.28 -28.15 -25.25
N PRO A 120 -6.75 -27.68 -26.44
CA PRO A 120 -6.35 -26.42 -27.09
C PRO A 120 -7.40 -25.64 -27.93
N VAL A 121 -6.96 -24.46 -28.41
CA VAL A 121 -7.42 -23.63 -29.55
C VAL A 121 -8.32 -22.40 -29.23
N LEU A 122 -7.78 -21.21 -29.56
CA LEU A 122 -8.38 -19.85 -29.60
C LEU A 122 -9.51 -19.77 -30.67
N PRO A 123 -10.46 -18.79 -30.71
CA PRO A 123 -10.48 -17.45 -30.09
C PRO A 123 -11.83 -17.05 -29.45
N SER A 124 -11.88 -15.81 -28.93
CA SER A 124 -13.03 -15.01 -28.45
C SER A 124 -13.16 -14.94 -26.93
N GLN A 125 -13.00 -13.71 -26.42
CA GLN A 125 -13.19 -13.32 -25.03
C GLN A 125 -14.60 -13.69 -24.54
N PRO A 126 -14.73 -14.14 -23.27
CA PRO A 126 -15.91 -13.86 -22.49
C PRO A 126 -15.54 -12.92 -21.33
N GLU A 127 -16.21 -11.77 -21.35
CA GLU A 127 -16.52 -10.87 -20.24
C GLU A 127 -16.33 -11.51 -18.85
N SER A 128 -15.33 -11.06 -18.09
CA SER A 128 -15.15 -11.43 -16.68
C SER A 128 -15.54 -10.28 -15.76
N ASP A 129 -16.71 -10.46 -15.17
CA ASP A 129 -17.21 -10.03 -13.86
C ASP A 129 -16.54 -8.84 -13.13
N SER A 130 -17.35 -7.77 -13.00
CA SER A 130 -17.35 -6.74 -11.97
C SER A 130 -15.98 -6.20 -11.52
N SER A 131 -15.58 -5.09 -12.15
CA SER A 131 -14.50 -4.20 -11.73
C SER A 131 -14.74 -3.64 -10.32
N SER A 132 -14.37 -4.39 -9.29
CA SER A 132 -14.09 -3.80 -7.98
C SER A 132 -12.71 -3.18 -8.07
N SER A 133 -12.65 -1.85 -7.94
CA SER A 133 -11.43 -1.04 -7.74
C SER A 133 -10.57 -1.56 -6.58
N ARG A 134 -9.81 -2.63 -6.84
CA ARG A 134 -9.03 -3.33 -5.82
C ARG A 134 -7.83 -2.46 -5.44
N ASN A 135 -7.86 -1.98 -4.20
CA ASN A 135 -6.68 -1.42 -3.56
C ASN A 135 -5.51 -2.45 -3.68
N PRO A 136 -4.41 -2.16 -4.41
CA PRO A 136 -3.25 -3.02 -4.57
C PRO A 136 -2.59 -3.39 -3.24
N TYR A 137 -2.82 -2.60 -2.19
CA TYR A 137 -2.35 -2.88 -0.84
C TYR A 137 -3.25 -3.80 -0.03
N ALA A 138 -4.49 -4.06 -0.46
CA ALA A 138 -5.43 -4.90 0.29
C ALA A 138 -4.93 -6.35 0.43
N GLY A 139 -4.10 -6.82 -0.50
CA GLY A 139 -3.48 -8.14 -0.46
C GLY A 139 -2.04 -8.16 0.10
N LEU A 140 -1.47 -7.00 0.45
CA LEU A 140 -0.08 -6.94 0.91
C LEU A 140 0.05 -7.33 2.38
N SER A 141 1.13 -8.05 2.70
CA SER A 141 1.47 -8.35 4.09
C SER A 141 1.73 -7.06 4.87
N GLU A 142 1.49 -7.09 6.20
CA GLU A 142 1.79 -5.96 7.08
C GLU A 142 3.25 -5.49 6.93
N LYS A 143 4.18 -6.44 6.77
CA LYS A 143 5.60 -6.17 6.55
C LYS A 143 5.86 -5.36 5.26
N ASP A 144 5.17 -5.69 4.17
CA ASP A 144 5.34 -5.01 2.89
C ASP A 144 4.73 -3.61 2.91
N ARG A 145 3.56 -3.47 3.53
CA ARG A 145 2.91 -2.17 3.73
C ARG A 145 3.80 -1.23 4.56
N ILE A 146 4.33 -1.69 5.68
CA ILE A 146 5.25 -0.91 6.52
C ILE A 146 6.52 -0.55 5.75
N ARG A 147 7.06 -1.48 4.95
CA ARG A 147 8.26 -1.21 4.12
C ARG A 147 8.01 -0.09 3.12
N ILE A 148 6.82 -0.03 2.51
CA ILE A 148 6.47 1.01 1.56
C ILE A 148 6.24 2.35 2.27
N LYS A 149 5.47 2.38 3.36
CA LYS A 149 5.31 3.57 4.22
C LYS A 149 6.66 4.13 4.65
N ARG A 150 7.57 3.28 5.11
CA ARG A 150 8.94 3.67 5.52
C ARG A 150 9.76 4.24 4.37
N ARG A 151 9.64 3.69 3.15
CA ARG A 151 10.30 4.24 1.95
C ARG A 151 9.81 5.64 1.64
N LYS A 152 8.49 5.84 1.61
CA LYS A 152 7.89 7.16 1.39
C LYS A 152 8.37 8.18 2.44
N VAL A 153 8.36 7.83 3.74
CA VAL A 153 8.92 8.69 4.81
C VAL A 153 10.42 8.93 4.63
N GLY A 154 11.20 7.88 4.33
CA GLY A 154 12.64 7.99 4.13
C GLY A 154 13.00 8.94 2.99
N LYS A 155 12.30 8.85 1.86
CA LYS A 155 12.48 9.78 0.73
C LYS A 155 12.12 11.21 1.12
N PHE A 156 11.02 11.40 1.84
CA PHE A 156 10.58 12.71 2.31
C PHE A 156 11.60 13.41 3.21
N ILE A 157 12.26 12.67 4.10
CA ILE A 157 13.30 13.22 5.00
C ILE A 157 14.71 13.21 4.37
N GLY A 158 14.83 12.90 3.08
CA GLY A 158 16.09 13.00 2.32
C GLY A 158 17.04 11.80 2.42
N LEU A 159 16.56 10.62 2.80
CA LEU A 159 17.39 9.40 2.80
C LEU A 159 17.57 8.84 1.37
N VAL A 160 18.83 8.58 1.02
CA VAL A 160 19.21 8.00 -0.29
C VAL A 160 18.71 6.56 -0.41
N GLY A 161 18.23 6.19 -1.61
CA GLY A 161 17.79 4.82 -1.92
C GLY A 161 16.42 4.44 -1.34
N MET A 162 15.62 5.42 -0.95
CA MET A 162 14.28 5.24 -0.37
C MET A 162 13.15 5.45 -1.37
N ASP A 163 13.44 5.30 -2.66
CA ASP A 163 12.42 5.36 -3.70
C ASP A 163 11.33 4.30 -3.52
N THR A 164 10.09 4.69 -3.82
CA THR A 164 8.96 3.76 -3.79
C THR A 164 9.01 2.90 -5.06
N PRO A 165 8.84 1.57 -4.97
CA PRO A 165 8.95 0.67 -6.13
C PRO A 165 8.05 1.08 -7.30
N VAL A 166 8.52 0.83 -8.52
CA VAL A 166 7.79 1.19 -9.76
C VAL A 166 6.42 0.53 -9.82
N ASP A 167 6.30 -0.73 -9.39
CA ASP A 167 5.02 -1.46 -9.38
C ASP A 167 3.97 -0.78 -8.49
N GLU A 168 4.40 -0.14 -7.40
CA GLU A 168 3.51 0.63 -6.53
C GLU A 168 3.01 1.90 -7.22
N ILE A 169 3.92 2.59 -7.91
CA ILE A 169 3.61 3.80 -8.65
C ILE A 169 2.64 3.46 -9.80
N ALA A 170 2.92 2.38 -10.54
CA ALA A 170 2.08 1.89 -11.62
C ALA A 170 0.70 1.44 -11.12
N GLY A 171 0.63 0.65 -10.05
CA GLY A 171 -0.63 0.21 -9.46
C GLY A 171 -1.51 1.36 -8.98
N ARG A 172 -0.89 2.43 -8.44
CA ARG A 172 -1.62 3.65 -8.07
C ARG A 172 -2.13 4.42 -9.28
N ILE A 173 -1.30 4.59 -10.32
CA ILE A 173 -1.72 5.24 -11.57
C ILE A 173 -2.91 4.49 -12.15
N GLN A 174 -2.81 3.16 -12.25
CA GLN A 174 -3.90 2.31 -12.74
C GLN A 174 -5.19 2.51 -11.93
N ALA A 175 -5.11 2.40 -10.60
CA ALA A 175 -6.27 2.61 -9.73
C ALA A 175 -6.88 4.01 -9.86
N SER A 176 -6.07 5.05 -10.12
CA SER A 176 -6.56 6.41 -10.34
C SER A 176 -7.25 6.57 -11.69
N LEU A 177 -6.74 5.93 -12.75
CA LEU A 177 -7.35 5.91 -14.08
C LEU A 177 -8.69 5.16 -14.04
N ASP A 178 -8.72 3.99 -13.40
CA ASP A 178 -9.94 3.17 -13.32
C ASP A 178 -11.08 3.96 -12.63
N ARG A 179 -10.78 4.65 -11.52
CA ARG A 179 -11.75 5.54 -10.84
C ARG A 179 -12.20 6.72 -11.70
N ALA A 180 -11.32 7.26 -12.55
CA ALA A 180 -11.67 8.34 -13.46
C ALA A 180 -12.61 7.84 -14.59
N ILE A 181 -12.33 6.65 -15.12
CA ILE A 181 -13.17 5.99 -16.14
C ILE A 181 -14.55 5.66 -15.57
N GLU A 182 -14.62 5.13 -14.35
CA GLU A 182 -15.88 4.83 -13.67
C GLU A 182 -16.74 6.09 -13.48
N ARG A 183 -16.15 7.19 -13.01
CA ARG A 183 -16.85 8.47 -12.88
C ARG A 183 -17.39 8.97 -14.22
N SER A 184 -16.57 8.90 -15.28
CA SER A 184 -16.99 9.32 -16.62
C SER A 184 -18.15 8.45 -17.16
N ARG A 185 -18.10 7.13 -16.93
CA ARG A 185 -19.19 6.21 -17.30
C ARG A 185 -20.49 6.50 -16.53
N GLU A 186 -20.40 6.87 -15.26
CA GLU A 186 -21.57 7.22 -14.46
C GLU A 186 -22.19 8.56 -14.88
N GLU A 187 -21.36 9.56 -15.18
CA GLU A 187 -21.81 10.83 -15.74
C GLU A 187 -22.52 10.65 -17.09
N LEU A 188 -21.99 9.78 -17.97
CA LEU A 188 -22.62 9.46 -19.24
C LEU A 188 -24.02 8.88 -19.04
N ARG A 189 -24.15 7.87 -18.16
CA ARG A 189 -25.46 7.25 -17.82
C ARG A 189 -26.44 8.29 -17.27
N ARG A 190 -25.98 9.16 -16.38
CA ARG A 190 -26.81 10.24 -15.81
C ARG A 190 -27.26 11.23 -16.88
N ASN A 191 -26.37 11.61 -17.80
CA ASN A 191 -26.71 12.49 -18.91
C ASN A 191 -27.71 11.85 -19.88
N GLU A 192 -27.55 10.56 -20.19
CA GLU A 192 -28.50 9.80 -21.00
C GLU A 192 -29.89 9.74 -20.35
N GLU A 193 -29.97 9.46 -19.05
CA GLU A 193 -31.23 9.48 -18.30
C GLU A 193 -31.90 10.87 -18.34
N VAL A 194 -31.14 11.94 -18.16
CA VAL A 194 -31.65 13.32 -18.25
C VAL A 194 -32.18 13.61 -19.65
N MET A 195 -31.47 13.19 -20.70
CA MET A 195 -31.88 13.36 -22.10
C MET A 195 -33.17 12.58 -22.41
N LEU A 196 -33.28 11.33 -21.92
CA LEU A 196 -34.47 10.50 -22.08
C LEU A 196 -35.70 11.10 -21.34
N ARG A 197 -35.50 11.64 -20.14
CA ARG A 197 -36.57 12.35 -19.40
C ARG A 197 -37.03 13.60 -20.13
N ARG A 198 -36.10 14.39 -20.68
CA ARG A 198 -36.44 15.56 -21.51
C ARG A 198 -37.22 15.16 -22.76
N ARG A 199 -36.83 14.09 -23.44
CA ARG A 199 -37.54 13.57 -24.63
C ARG A 199 -38.95 13.07 -24.30
N LYS A 200 -39.19 12.50 -23.12
CA LYS A 200 -40.54 12.06 -22.69
C LYS A 200 -41.49 13.20 -22.32
N MET A 201 -40.99 14.40 -22.06
CA MET A 201 -41.78 15.57 -21.64
C MET A 201 -42.07 16.55 -22.80
N ALA A 202 -41.59 16.24 -24.02
CA ALA A 202 -41.86 16.97 -25.26
C ALA A 202 -42.79 16.14 -26.14
#